data_AF-A0A1W9TIH3-F1
#
_entry.id   AF-A0A1W9TIH3-F1
#
_cell.length_a   1.000
_cell.length_b   1.000
_cell.length_c   1.000
_cell.angle_alpha   90.00
_cell.angle_beta   90.00
_cell.angle_gamma   90.00
#
_symmetry.space_group_name_H-M   'P 1'
#
loop_
_entity.id
_entity.type
_entity.pdbx_description
1 polymer ?
#
loop_
_entity_poly.entity_id
_entity_poly.type
_entity_poly.pdbx_seq_one_letter_code
_entity_poly.pdbx_strand_id
1 'polypeptide(L)'
;MKKIFLFLIIVLNVSCVFYQENEKDIKWKINFGENKVYLDDDKAEALYYIKNKEEEEITLKFTSVNQNIELIYENNKILVNENFNLKISNQENITLKNNGYEKEYKLSFTTIPIIEINSPNPSDELEKLSLIKIENNPKVPMTMEIRGQTSAYYPKKPYNIEFLDDDLKDSKNYTLFDMRKDDDWMIDAAYVDKSLIRNRVSNDLFNEINELPYKTKKGKSAIDGKPIELFLNGNYEGIYILSEKMDRKLLDLDKKYGRLYKASSEKLHRNKIYTHFEMKYPKENLQDKGFEELTAMLDSIKKDGSFDNFEKLFEVEQVINYHLLLLILSATDNFEKNYFLAKDEESKFFFVPWDLDATLGKRFDGVKIDEKRWIILPIISEALKSIQYKDLLKKRWDELKGNKLSVEYILEIFDNYYLKLLESGAYQRNYQKWKIEQRGSFDYDFDAKDIYADEDNYIEDREYIQKWLQQRYIWLDNKIKGE
;
A
#
# COMPACT_ATOMS: atom_id res chain seq x y z
N MET A 1 28.88 -6.31 14.69
CA MET A 1 29.49 -5.05 14.20
C MET A 1 28.47 -4.04 13.68
N LYS A 2 27.47 -4.42 12.85
CA LYS A 2 26.38 -3.50 12.40
C LYS A 2 25.64 -2.79 13.56
N LYS A 3 25.26 -3.51 14.63
CA LYS A 3 24.56 -2.93 15.80
C LYS A 3 25.37 -1.88 16.59
N ILE A 4 26.70 -1.95 16.60
CA ILE A 4 27.56 -1.00 17.34
C ILE A 4 27.81 0.27 16.51
N PHE A 5 27.90 0.14 15.18
CA PHE A 5 27.96 1.28 14.27
C PHE A 5 26.63 2.05 14.22
N LEU A 6 25.51 1.33 14.31
CA LEU A 6 24.17 1.91 14.46
C LEU A 6 24.08 2.76 15.74
N PHE A 7 24.59 2.26 16.87
CA PHE A 7 24.53 2.98 18.15
C PHE A 7 25.31 4.30 18.16
N LEU A 8 26.48 4.36 17.52
CA LEU A 8 27.27 5.61 17.43
C LEU A 8 26.65 6.65 16.46
N ILE A 9 26.00 6.19 15.38
CA ILE A 9 25.27 7.03 14.44
C ILE A 9 23.95 7.52 15.05
N ILE A 10 23.29 6.68 15.87
CA ILE A 10 22.08 7.05 16.62
C ILE A 10 22.41 8.16 17.62
N VAL A 11 23.48 8.06 18.43
CA VAL A 11 23.80 9.08 19.44
C VAL A 11 24.11 10.47 18.84
N LEU A 12 24.71 10.54 17.64
CA LEU A 12 24.98 11.81 16.95
C LEU A 12 23.77 12.33 16.15
N ASN A 13 22.85 11.47 15.68
CA ASN A 13 21.64 11.87 14.95
C ASN A 13 20.41 12.10 15.84
N VAL A 14 20.35 11.53 17.04
CA VAL A 14 19.29 11.79 18.03
C VAL A 14 19.25 13.29 18.34
N SER A 15 20.40 13.94 18.49
CA SER A 15 20.50 15.39 18.68
C SER A 15 20.09 16.22 17.46
N CYS A 16 19.99 15.66 16.25
CA CYS A 16 19.47 16.36 15.06
C CYS A 16 17.98 16.08 14.86
N VAL A 17 17.53 14.83 15.04
CA VAL A 17 16.12 14.42 14.84
C VAL A 17 15.23 14.98 15.94
N PHE A 18 15.69 14.98 17.20
CA PHE A 18 14.93 15.54 18.33
C PHE A 18 15.09 17.07 18.46
N TYR A 19 16.02 17.69 17.72
CA TYR A 19 16.28 19.13 17.75
C TYR A 19 15.85 19.84 16.46
N GLN A 20 15.46 19.11 15.42
CA GLN A 20 14.71 19.62 14.27
C GLN A 20 13.22 19.71 14.60
N GLU A 21 12.84 20.49 15.63
CA GLU A 21 11.75 21.42 15.36
C GLU A 21 12.43 22.53 14.57
N ASN A 22 12.25 22.54 13.24
CA ASN A 22 12.78 23.66 12.45
C ASN A 22 12.21 24.96 13.05
N GLU A 23 12.95 26.07 13.02
CA GLU A 23 12.36 27.38 13.39
C GLU A 23 11.05 27.66 12.62
N LYS A 24 10.89 27.06 11.42
CA LYS A 24 9.63 26.99 10.66
C LYS A 24 8.46 26.37 11.46
N ASP A 25 8.68 25.25 12.16
CA ASP A 25 7.65 24.54 12.92
C ASP A 25 7.15 25.32 14.13
N ILE A 26 8.02 26.10 14.79
CA ILE A 26 7.62 26.93 15.94
C ILE A 26 6.88 28.18 15.47
N LYS A 27 7.21 28.70 14.28
CA LYS A 27 6.67 29.96 13.74
C LYS A 27 5.16 29.93 13.53
N TRP A 28 4.62 28.80 13.07
CA TRP A 28 3.22 28.68 12.63
C TRP A 28 2.45 27.50 13.25
N LYS A 29 2.90 26.92 14.37
CA LYS A 29 2.24 25.77 14.99
C LYS A 29 0.82 26.13 15.45
N ILE A 30 -0.16 25.84 14.62
CA ILE A 30 -1.57 26.19 14.83
C ILE A 30 -2.47 24.95 14.82
N ASN A 31 -3.55 25.03 15.57
CA ASN A 31 -4.62 24.04 15.58
C ASN A 31 -5.97 24.74 15.46
N PHE A 32 -6.94 24.07 14.84
CA PHE A 32 -8.34 24.45 14.92
C PHE A 32 -9.08 23.37 15.72
N GLY A 33 -9.64 23.76 16.86
CA GLY A 33 -10.13 22.82 17.86
C GLY A 33 -8.98 21.96 18.41
N GLU A 34 -9.18 20.65 18.43
CA GLU A 34 -8.18 19.68 18.90
C GLU A 34 -7.20 19.25 17.79
N ASN A 35 -7.51 19.58 16.53
CA ASN A 35 -6.80 19.09 15.36
C ASN A 35 -5.72 20.07 14.89
N LYS A 36 -4.52 19.55 14.63
CA LYS A 36 -3.44 20.30 13.96
C LYS A 36 -3.87 20.75 12.56
N VAL A 37 -3.47 21.97 12.18
CA VAL A 37 -3.44 22.38 10.77
C VAL A 37 -2.04 22.11 10.23
N TYR A 38 -1.94 21.32 9.17
CA TYR A 38 -0.69 20.97 8.53
C TYR A 38 -0.36 22.02 7.48
N LEU A 39 0.85 22.57 7.50
CA LEU A 39 1.26 23.68 6.63
C LEU A 39 2.40 23.21 5.73
N ASP A 40 2.21 23.30 4.41
CA ASP A 40 3.29 23.23 3.42
C ASP A 40 3.74 24.67 3.15
N ASP A 41 4.81 25.06 3.86
CA ASP A 41 5.34 26.40 3.78
C ASP A 41 5.84 26.75 2.37
N ASP A 42 6.45 25.81 1.67
CA ASP A 42 7.10 26.14 0.41
C ASP A 42 6.06 26.39 -0.70
N LYS A 43 4.86 25.79 -0.57
CA LYS A 43 3.74 25.98 -1.50
C LYS A 43 2.64 26.95 -1.03
N ALA A 44 2.70 27.41 0.22
CA ALA A 44 1.63 28.19 0.83
C ALA A 44 0.27 27.44 0.83
N GLU A 45 0.33 26.14 1.16
CA GLU A 45 -0.86 25.28 1.31
C GLU A 45 -1.04 24.89 2.77
N ALA A 46 -2.30 24.74 3.19
CA ALA A 46 -2.68 24.27 4.50
C ALA A 46 -3.69 23.13 4.36
N LEU A 47 -3.58 22.10 5.20
CA LEU A 47 -4.48 20.96 5.21
C LEU A 47 -5.02 20.73 6.62
N TYR A 48 -6.34 20.60 6.72
CA TYR A 48 -7.03 20.33 7.96
C TYR A 48 -7.88 19.06 7.86
N TYR A 49 -7.70 18.18 8.85
CA TYR A 49 -8.47 16.94 8.94
C TYR A 49 -9.84 17.20 9.57
N ILE A 50 -10.88 16.68 8.93
CA ILE A 50 -12.27 16.66 9.38
C ILE A 50 -12.83 15.25 9.28
N LYS A 51 -13.77 14.89 10.17
CA LYS A 51 -14.35 13.54 10.20
C LYS A 51 -15.29 13.27 9.02
N ASN A 52 -16.05 14.28 8.61
CA ASN A 52 -16.93 14.26 7.45
C ASN A 52 -17.06 15.68 6.87
N LYS A 53 -17.65 15.79 5.68
CA LYS A 53 -17.91 17.05 4.97
C LYS A 53 -19.41 17.41 4.94
N GLU A 54 -20.19 16.93 5.91
CA GLU A 54 -21.65 17.12 5.89
C GLU A 54 -22.08 18.54 6.29
N GLU A 55 -21.25 19.23 7.07
CA GLU A 55 -21.52 20.58 7.56
C GLU A 55 -20.97 21.63 6.57
N GLU A 56 -21.71 22.71 6.33
CA GLU A 56 -21.25 23.85 5.51
C GLU A 56 -20.27 24.75 6.28
N GLU A 57 -20.34 24.74 7.61
CA GLU A 57 -19.58 25.59 8.50
C GLU A 57 -19.38 24.91 9.85
N ILE A 58 -18.19 25.08 10.45
CA ILE A 58 -17.85 24.53 11.77
C ILE A 58 -17.28 25.63 12.68
N THR A 59 -17.77 25.72 13.91
CA THR A 59 -17.20 26.60 14.93
C THR A 59 -16.01 25.94 15.60
N LEU A 60 -14.82 26.53 15.46
CA LEU A 60 -13.57 26.01 16.00
C LEU A 60 -12.90 27.04 16.89
N LYS A 61 -12.15 26.54 17.88
CA LYS A 61 -11.26 27.37 18.69
C LYS A 61 -9.88 27.45 18.02
N PHE A 62 -9.39 28.64 17.74
CA PHE A 62 -8.02 28.82 17.26
C PHE A 62 -7.03 28.63 18.42
N THR A 63 -6.10 27.68 18.32
CA THR A 63 -5.08 27.47 19.35
C THR A 63 -3.68 27.41 18.75
N SER A 64 -2.69 27.82 19.53
CA SER A 64 -1.28 27.75 19.17
C SER A 64 -0.42 27.69 20.43
N VAL A 65 0.76 27.08 20.32
CA VAL A 65 1.80 27.20 21.37
C VAL A 65 2.40 28.60 21.41
N ASN A 66 2.39 29.33 20.29
CA ASN A 66 2.86 30.69 20.20
C ASN A 66 1.67 31.66 20.32
N GLN A 67 1.60 32.36 21.46
CA GLN A 67 0.48 33.27 21.77
C GLN A 67 0.47 34.55 20.92
N ASN A 68 1.54 34.83 20.18
CA ASN A 68 1.66 36.03 19.33
C ASN A 68 1.17 35.80 17.89
N ILE A 69 0.70 34.59 17.56
CA ILE A 69 0.16 34.31 16.23
C ILE A 69 -1.26 34.85 16.12
N GLU A 70 -1.54 35.51 15.01
CA GLU A 70 -2.89 35.99 14.66
C GLU A 70 -3.34 35.26 13.39
N LEU A 71 -4.57 34.78 13.39
CA LEU A 71 -5.24 34.24 12.21
C LEU A 71 -6.10 35.34 11.60
N ILE A 72 -6.02 35.53 10.29
CA ILE A 72 -6.95 36.35 9.54
C ILE A 72 -7.78 35.42 8.66
N TYR A 73 -9.09 35.48 8.82
CA TYR A 73 -10.06 34.74 8.02
C TYR A 73 -11.27 35.64 7.72
N GLU A 74 -11.69 35.71 6.45
CA GLU A 74 -12.76 36.61 5.99
C GLU A 74 -12.60 38.09 6.44
N ASN A 75 -11.36 38.61 6.40
CA ASN A 75 -10.99 39.94 6.91
C ASN A 75 -11.12 40.15 8.42
N ASN A 76 -11.50 39.12 9.18
CA ASN A 76 -11.54 39.17 10.64
C ASN A 76 -10.22 38.70 11.22
N LYS A 77 -9.72 39.46 12.20
CA LYS A 77 -8.59 39.07 13.03
C LYS A 77 -9.09 38.17 14.17
N ILE A 78 -8.48 36.99 14.30
CA ILE A 78 -8.80 35.97 15.30
C ILE A 78 -7.54 35.72 16.13
N LEU A 79 -7.64 35.95 17.45
CA LEU A 79 -6.55 35.75 18.40
C LEU A 79 -6.53 34.33 18.95
N VAL A 80 -5.37 33.90 19.45
CA VAL A 80 -5.23 32.59 20.10
C VAL A 80 -6.23 32.49 21.27
N ASN A 81 -6.95 31.37 21.31
CA ASN A 81 -8.07 31.04 22.20
C ASN A 81 -9.43 31.64 21.85
N GLU A 82 -9.56 32.38 20.75
CA GLU A 82 -10.87 32.81 20.25
C GLU A 82 -11.55 31.72 19.43
N ASN A 83 -12.88 31.74 19.44
CA ASN A 83 -13.69 30.92 18.56
C ASN A 83 -13.94 31.67 17.25
N PHE A 84 -13.98 30.93 16.15
CA PHE A 84 -14.35 31.45 14.85
C PHE A 84 -15.15 30.38 14.10
N ASN A 85 -15.95 30.81 13.15
CA ASN A 85 -16.62 29.90 12.24
C ASN A 85 -15.76 29.74 10.99
N LEU A 86 -15.54 28.50 10.58
CA LEU A 86 -14.78 28.13 9.40
C LEU A 86 -15.73 27.48 8.40
N LYS A 87 -15.83 28.03 7.20
CA LYS A 87 -16.60 27.41 6.12
C LYS A 87 -15.89 26.17 5.62
N ILE A 88 -16.63 25.08 5.49
CA ILE A 88 -16.13 23.84 4.91
C ILE A 88 -16.44 23.88 3.42
N SER A 89 -15.46 24.33 2.64
CA SER A 89 -15.54 24.37 1.18
C SER A 89 -14.41 23.52 0.58
N ASN A 90 -14.26 23.56 -0.75
CA ASN A 90 -13.11 22.92 -1.39
C ASN A 90 -11.79 23.59 -0.98
N GLN A 91 -11.79 24.92 -0.79
CA GLN A 91 -10.61 25.67 -0.42
C GLN A 91 -10.97 27.05 0.16
N GLU A 92 -10.33 27.41 1.27
CA GLU A 92 -10.44 28.70 1.93
C GLU A 92 -9.08 29.43 1.96
N ASN A 93 -9.07 30.75 2.10
CA ASN A 93 -7.83 31.50 2.31
C ASN A 93 -7.71 31.88 3.79
N ILE A 94 -6.58 31.55 4.39
CA ILE A 94 -6.22 31.99 5.74
C ILE A 94 -4.90 32.73 5.70
N THR A 95 -4.75 33.78 6.50
CA THR A 95 -3.47 34.48 6.64
C THR A 95 -3.00 34.39 8.08
N LEU A 96 -1.75 33.96 8.27
CA LEU A 96 -1.12 33.92 9.58
C LEU A 96 -0.17 35.11 9.72
N LYS A 97 -0.22 35.77 10.89
CA LYS A 97 0.69 36.86 11.27
C LYS A 97 1.42 36.50 12.56
N ASN A 98 2.71 36.81 12.61
CA ASN A 98 3.54 36.61 13.80
C ASN A 98 4.72 37.59 13.77
N ASN A 99 4.78 38.54 14.70
CA ASN A 99 5.91 39.45 14.90
C ASN A 99 6.49 40.07 13.61
N GLY A 100 5.63 40.65 12.77
CA GLY A 100 6.03 41.31 11.51
C GLY A 100 6.18 40.38 10.30
N TYR A 101 6.03 39.06 10.48
CA TYR A 101 5.86 38.13 9.38
C TYR A 101 4.38 37.93 9.08
N GLU A 102 4.04 37.90 7.80
CA GLU A 102 2.70 37.62 7.29
C GLU A 102 2.80 36.60 6.16
N LYS A 103 1.90 35.62 6.15
CA LYS A 103 1.82 34.65 5.07
C LYS A 103 0.39 34.14 4.89
N GLU A 104 -0.07 34.19 3.65
CA GLU A 104 -1.35 33.61 3.23
C GLU A 104 -1.17 32.14 2.86
N TYR A 105 -2.14 31.31 3.20
CA TYR A 105 -2.22 29.90 2.86
C TYR A 105 -3.58 29.57 2.26
N LYS A 106 -3.56 28.64 1.30
CA LYS A 106 -4.75 27.98 0.78
C LYS A 106 -5.09 26.79 1.67
N LEU A 107 -6.12 26.93 2.50
CA LEU A 107 -6.62 25.91 3.39
C LEU A 107 -7.56 24.95 2.66
N SER A 108 -7.19 23.67 2.63
CA SER A 108 -8.01 22.56 2.15
C SER A 108 -8.43 21.66 3.29
N PHE A 109 -9.49 20.89 3.06
CA PHE A 109 -10.03 19.93 4.03
C PHE A 109 -9.91 18.51 3.53
N THR A 110 -9.61 17.57 4.43
CA THR A 110 -9.55 16.15 4.11
C THR A 110 -10.23 15.28 5.15
N THR A 111 -10.82 14.19 4.68
CA THR A 111 -11.32 13.08 5.50
C THR A 111 -10.36 11.88 5.51
N ILE A 112 -9.22 12.00 4.81
CA ILE A 112 -8.16 10.99 4.76
C ILE A 112 -7.22 11.23 5.94
N PRO A 113 -6.86 10.19 6.71
CA PRO A 113 -5.92 10.33 7.81
C PRO A 113 -4.58 10.94 7.38
N ILE A 114 -4.06 11.85 8.19
CA ILE A 114 -2.78 12.53 7.91
C ILE A 114 -1.67 11.93 8.79
N ILE A 115 -0.56 11.56 8.16
CA ILE A 115 0.67 11.16 8.84
C ILE A 115 1.75 12.20 8.56
N GLU A 116 2.41 12.68 9.61
CA GLU A 116 3.58 13.54 9.53
C GLU A 116 4.83 12.76 9.95
N ILE A 117 5.85 12.76 9.11
CA ILE A 117 7.14 12.15 9.38
C ILE A 117 8.23 13.21 9.32
N ASN A 118 9.10 13.23 10.33
CA ASN A 118 10.34 13.99 10.34
C ASN A 118 11.52 13.02 10.26
N SER A 119 12.30 13.08 9.19
CA SER A 119 13.36 12.12 8.89
C SER A 119 14.60 12.81 8.28
N PRO A 120 15.82 12.52 8.75
CA PRO A 120 17.05 13.02 8.15
C PRO A 120 17.28 12.47 6.75
N ASN A 121 17.34 13.36 5.76
CA ASN A 121 17.61 13.04 4.35
C ASN A 121 16.94 11.72 3.87
N PRO A 122 15.61 11.71 3.68
CA PRO A 122 14.84 10.49 3.36
C PRO A 122 15.08 9.98 1.93
N SER A 123 16.06 10.55 1.21
CA SER A 123 16.45 10.14 -0.15
C SER A 123 17.52 9.03 -0.18
N ASP A 124 18.04 8.65 0.98
CA ASP A 124 19.03 7.58 1.14
C ASP A 124 18.34 6.22 1.33
N GLU A 125 18.93 5.15 0.80
CA GLU A 125 18.46 3.76 0.98
C GLU A 125 18.79 3.22 2.38
N LEU A 126 19.59 3.95 3.16
CA LEU A 126 19.92 3.58 4.53
C LEU A 126 18.79 3.88 5.51
N GLU A 127 18.57 2.96 6.44
CA GLU A 127 17.69 3.13 7.60
C GLU A 127 18.04 4.38 8.43
N LYS A 128 17.04 5.22 8.70
CA LYS A 128 17.17 6.49 9.44
C LYS A 128 16.24 6.56 10.64
N LEU A 129 16.79 6.94 11.79
CA LEU A 129 15.98 7.35 12.94
C LEU A 129 15.14 8.58 12.58
N SER A 130 13.85 8.50 12.85
CA SER A 130 12.82 9.44 12.43
C SER A 130 11.75 9.57 13.51
N LEU A 131 10.91 10.60 13.42
CA LEU A 131 9.75 10.80 14.28
C LEU A 131 8.47 10.79 13.44
N ILE A 132 7.52 9.95 13.81
CA ILE A 132 6.21 9.87 13.17
C ILE A 132 5.13 10.42 14.10
N LYS A 133 4.18 11.16 13.53
CA LYS A 133 2.97 11.64 14.16
C LYS A 133 1.78 11.26 13.31
N ILE A 134 0.83 10.54 13.91
CA ILE A 134 -0.42 10.15 13.25
C ILE A 134 -1.53 11.02 13.82
N GLU A 135 -2.10 11.89 13.00
CA GLU A 135 -3.11 12.87 13.41
C GLU A 135 -2.66 13.67 14.66
N ASN A 136 -3.42 13.64 15.75
CA ASN A 136 -3.11 14.36 16.99
C ASN A 136 -2.34 13.54 18.03
N ASN A 137 -1.93 12.31 17.70
CA ASN A 137 -1.18 11.48 18.64
C ASN A 137 0.19 12.08 18.96
N PRO A 138 0.82 11.72 20.10
CA PRO A 138 2.20 12.08 20.38
C PRO A 138 3.14 11.63 19.27
N LYS A 139 4.23 12.37 19.05
CA LYS A 139 5.32 11.91 18.18
C LYS A 139 5.94 10.65 18.77
N VAL A 140 6.19 9.65 17.93
CA VAL A 140 6.80 8.36 18.31
C VAL A 140 8.09 8.17 17.52
N PRO A 141 9.17 7.67 18.13
CA PRO A 141 10.38 7.31 17.41
C PRO A 141 10.17 6.08 16.52
N MET A 142 10.73 6.12 15.32
CA MET A 142 10.73 5.01 14.38
C MET A 142 11.98 5.06 13.49
N THR A 143 12.33 3.95 12.86
CA THR A 143 13.26 3.93 11.74
C THR A 143 12.50 3.95 10.42
N MET A 144 13.11 4.53 9.40
CA MET A 144 12.55 4.67 8.06
C MET A 144 13.61 4.36 7.02
N GLU A 145 13.26 3.58 6.01
CA GLU A 145 14.13 3.30 4.86
C GLU A 145 13.30 3.32 3.56
N ILE A 146 13.93 3.69 2.45
CA ILE A 146 13.34 3.51 1.12
C ILE A 146 13.22 2.00 0.85
N ARG A 147 12.10 1.59 0.26
CA ARG A 147 11.87 0.19 -0.10
C ARG A 147 11.61 0.01 -1.60
N GLY A 148 11.48 -1.26 -1.98
CA GLY A 148 11.16 -1.65 -3.36
C GLY A 148 12.40 -1.75 -4.24
N GLN A 149 12.21 -2.22 -5.47
CA GLN A 149 13.27 -2.28 -6.48
C GLN A 149 13.08 -1.14 -7.47
N THR A 150 12.28 -1.33 -8.51
CA THR A 150 11.99 -0.28 -9.50
C THR A 150 11.39 0.97 -8.87
N SER A 151 10.53 0.79 -7.86
CA SER A 151 9.83 1.89 -7.19
C SER A 151 10.72 2.78 -6.32
N ALA A 152 11.84 2.26 -5.82
CA ALA A 152 12.85 3.06 -5.12
C ALA A 152 13.45 4.16 -6.00
N TYR A 153 13.39 4.02 -7.33
CA TYR A 153 13.92 5.01 -8.27
C TYR A 153 12.90 6.07 -8.73
N TYR A 154 11.61 5.96 -8.37
CA TYR A 154 10.62 6.98 -8.74
C TYR A 154 10.79 8.27 -7.94
N PRO A 155 10.30 9.42 -8.43
CA PRO A 155 10.32 10.67 -7.67
C PRO A 155 9.62 10.54 -6.31
N LYS A 156 8.44 9.91 -6.30
CA LYS A 156 7.69 9.59 -5.09
C LYS A 156 8.17 8.25 -4.52
N LYS A 157 8.88 8.29 -3.39
CA LYS A 157 9.51 7.12 -2.78
C LYS A 157 8.53 6.36 -1.89
N PRO A 158 8.50 5.01 -1.94
CA PRO A 158 7.85 4.19 -0.92
C PRO A 158 8.80 3.89 0.25
N TYR A 159 8.25 3.61 1.43
CA TYR A 159 9.03 3.42 2.66
C TYR A 159 8.65 2.16 3.44
N ASN A 160 9.63 1.57 4.13
CA ASN A 160 9.38 0.74 5.31
C ASN A 160 9.57 1.60 6.56
N ILE A 161 8.75 1.37 7.58
CA ILE A 161 8.95 1.96 8.91
C ILE A 161 8.97 0.87 9.99
N GLU A 162 9.75 1.09 11.04
CA GLU A 162 9.79 0.24 12.24
C GLU A 162 9.78 1.10 13.50
N PHE A 163 8.76 0.93 14.34
CA PHE A 163 8.60 1.68 15.58
C PHE A 163 9.61 1.23 16.64
N LEU A 164 10.18 2.20 17.33
CA LEU A 164 11.11 1.98 18.43
C LEU A 164 10.45 2.27 19.78
N ASP A 165 11.01 1.70 20.83
CA ASP A 165 10.70 2.10 22.19
C ASP A 165 11.32 3.45 22.56
N ASP A 166 10.97 3.93 23.77
CA ASP A 166 11.33 5.27 24.20
C ASP A 166 12.84 5.42 24.48
N ASP A 167 13.57 4.31 24.64
CA ASP A 167 15.03 4.28 24.82
C ASP A 167 15.80 4.01 23.51
N LEU A 168 15.08 3.83 22.40
CA LEU A 168 15.58 3.64 21.04
C LEU A 168 16.41 2.36 20.83
N LYS A 169 16.24 1.35 21.69
CA LYS A 169 17.06 0.13 21.64
C LYS A 169 16.33 -1.05 21.04
N ASP A 170 15.03 -1.16 21.32
CA ASP A 170 14.20 -2.28 20.89
C ASP A 170 12.98 -1.79 20.10
N SER A 171 12.36 -2.70 19.35
CA SER A 171 11.15 -2.40 18.59
C SER A 171 9.92 -2.38 19.50
N LYS A 172 8.92 -1.56 19.15
CA LYS A 172 7.69 -1.39 19.93
C LYS A 172 6.47 -1.52 19.04
N ASN A 173 5.58 -2.44 19.39
CA ASN A 173 4.40 -2.69 18.57
C ASN A 173 3.29 -1.65 18.80
N TYR A 174 2.77 -1.09 17.72
CA TYR A 174 1.62 -0.19 17.67
C TYR A 174 0.46 -0.79 16.86
N THR A 175 -0.77 -0.38 17.18
CA THR A 175 -1.96 -0.69 16.37
C THR A 175 -2.30 0.56 15.57
N LEU A 176 -2.30 0.46 14.24
CA LEU A 176 -2.62 1.57 13.34
C LEU A 176 -3.93 1.29 12.60
N PHE A 177 -4.89 2.22 12.68
CA PHE A 177 -6.17 2.17 11.95
C PHE A 177 -6.89 0.81 11.99
N ASP A 178 -7.01 0.23 13.19
CA ASP A 178 -7.65 -1.07 13.46
C ASP A 178 -7.00 -2.30 12.79
N MET A 179 -5.81 -2.13 12.21
CA MET A 179 -5.01 -3.24 11.70
C MET A 179 -4.28 -3.98 12.84
N ARG A 180 -3.55 -5.05 12.52
CA ARG A 180 -2.84 -5.85 13.53
C ARG A 180 -1.87 -5.01 14.37
N LYS A 181 -1.64 -5.42 15.62
CA LYS A 181 -0.61 -4.80 16.45
C LYS A 181 0.78 -5.23 15.97
N ASP A 182 1.60 -4.28 15.50
CA ASP A 182 2.93 -4.55 14.97
C ASP A 182 3.94 -3.42 15.12
N ASP A 183 5.21 -3.78 15.10
CA ASP A 183 6.33 -2.85 15.10
C ASP A 183 6.64 -2.31 13.71
N ASP A 184 6.36 -3.07 12.64
CA ASP A 184 6.82 -2.73 11.31
C ASP A 184 5.71 -2.65 10.25
N TRP A 185 5.79 -1.59 9.43
CA TRP A 185 4.74 -1.20 8.49
C TRP A 185 5.32 -0.73 7.17
N MET A 186 4.47 -0.64 6.16
CA MET A 186 4.84 -0.22 4.81
C MET A 186 4.04 1.00 4.40
N ILE A 187 4.70 1.96 3.75
CA ILE A 187 4.09 3.15 3.18
C ILE A 187 4.31 3.07 1.65
N ASP A 188 3.30 2.61 0.91
CA ASP A 188 3.36 2.42 -0.54
C ASP A 188 2.96 3.70 -1.28
N ALA A 189 3.80 4.11 -2.22
CA ALA A 189 3.64 5.35 -3.00
C ALA A 189 2.58 5.23 -4.11
N ALA A 190 2.31 4.00 -4.56
CA ALA A 190 1.43 3.69 -5.69
C ALA A 190 1.69 4.56 -6.94
N TYR A 191 2.96 4.96 -7.17
CA TYR A 191 3.30 6.05 -8.10
C TYR A 191 2.86 5.80 -9.56
N VAL A 192 2.92 4.56 -10.03
CA VAL A 192 2.54 4.18 -11.40
C VAL A 192 1.03 3.95 -11.53
N ASP A 193 0.36 3.61 -10.43
CA ASP A 193 -1.07 3.36 -10.40
C ASP A 193 -1.85 4.68 -10.38
N LYS A 194 -2.45 5.06 -11.52
CA LYS A 194 -3.28 6.28 -11.62
C LYS A 194 -4.52 6.27 -10.70
N SER A 195 -4.90 5.13 -10.13
CA SER A 195 -5.96 5.07 -9.12
C SER A 195 -5.43 5.14 -7.69
N LEU A 196 -4.14 4.87 -7.49
CA LEU A 196 -3.44 4.74 -6.20
C LEU A 196 -3.92 3.59 -5.30
N ILE A 197 -4.90 2.78 -5.74
CA ILE A 197 -5.63 1.83 -4.89
C ILE A 197 -5.73 0.41 -5.46
N ARG A 198 -5.21 0.10 -6.66
CA ARG A 198 -5.30 -1.25 -7.27
C ARG A 198 -4.74 -2.33 -6.37
N ASN A 199 -3.56 -2.10 -5.79
CA ASN A 199 -2.93 -3.06 -4.89
C ASN A 199 -3.82 -3.32 -3.66
N ARG A 200 -4.40 -2.27 -3.06
CA ARG A 200 -5.30 -2.38 -1.90
C ARG A 200 -6.58 -3.14 -2.25
N VAL A 201 -7.28 -2.73 -3.30
CA VAL A 201 -8.52 -3.36 -3.79
C VAL A 201 -8.30 -4.85 -4.09
N SER A 202 -7.17 -5.19 -4.70
CA SER A 202 -6.86 -6.58 -5.08
C SER A 202 -6.56 -7.47 -3.86
N ASN A 203 -5.89 -6.93 -2.83
CA ASN A 203 -5.67 -7.66 -1.58
C ASN A 203 -6.97 -7.82 -0.77
N ASP A 204 -7.84 -6.79 -0.75
CA ASP A 204 -9.16 -6.88 -0.12
C ASP A 204 -10.02 -7.95 -0.78
N LEU A 205 -10.06 -7.96 -2.12
CA LEU A 205 -10.77 -8.99 -2.87
C LEU A 205 -10.28 -10.41 -2.53
N PHE A 206 -8.98 -10.61 -2.35
CA PHE A 206 -8.47 -11.93 -1.96
C PHE A 206 -8.90 -12.33 -0.55
N ASN A 207 -8.89 -11.39 0.41
CA ASN A 207 -9.42 -11.64 1.74
C ASN A 207 -10.93 -12.01 1.73
N GLU A 208 -11.69 -11.51 0.75
CA GLU A 208 -13.12 -11.82 0.60
C GLU A 208 -13.43 -13.20 0.00
N ILE A 209 -12.52 -13.77 -0.79
CA ILE A 209 -12.76 -15.05 -1.51
C ILE A 209 -11.94 -16.22 -0.96
N ASN A 210 -11.00 -15.95 -0.04
CA ASN A 210 -10.07 -16.95 0.46
C ASN A 210 -9.93 -16.93 1.99
N GLU A 211 -10.01 -18.12 2.58
CA GLU A 211 -9.66 -18.36 3.99
C GLU A 211 -8.34 -19.14 4.07
N LEU A 212 -7.64 -19.01 5.19
CA LEU A 212 -6.43 -19.79 5.46
C LEU A 212 -6.80 -21.27 5.70
N PRO A 213 -6.03 -22.23 5.17
CA PRO A 213 -6.38 -23.66 5.19
C PRO A 213 -6.10 -24.35 6.54
N TYR A 214 -5.97 -23.58 7.62
CA TYR A 214 -5.69 -24.06 8.96
C TYR A 214 -6.38 -23.14 9.97
N LYS A 215 -6.55 -23.65 11.19
CA LYS A 215 -7.22 -22.90 12.25
C LYS A 215 -6.32 -21.79 12.77
N THR A 216 -6.67 -20.54 12.45
CA THR A 216 -6.03 -19.34 12.99
C THR A 216 -6.99 -18.52 13.85
N LYS A 217 -6.46 -17.71 14.78
CA LYS A 217 -7.26 -16.75 15.56
C LYS A 217 -7.32 -15.36 14.94
N LYS A 218 -6.32 -15.00 14.13
CA LYS A 218 -6.10 -13.61 13.68
C LYS A 218 -5.39 -13.51 12.33
N GLY A 219 -5.15 -14.64 11.67
CA GLY A 219 -4.47 -14.72 10.39
C GLY A 219 -5.34 -14.17 9.26
N LYS A 220 -4.71 -13.54 8.27
CA LYS A 220 -5.36 -13.01 7.06
C LYS A 220 -4.74 -13.63 5.81
N SER A 221 -5.53 -13.80 4.75
CA SER A 221 -5.07 -14.34 3.47
C SER A 221 -4.25 -13.35 2.64
N ALA A 222 -4.36 -12.05 2.91
CA ALA A 222 -3.65 -10.97 2.23
C ALA A 222 -3.41 -9.79 3.19
N ILE A 223 -2.45 -8.92 2.85
CA ILE A 223 -2.11 -7.74 3.66
C ILE A 223 -3.31 -6.79 3.75
N ASP A 224 -3.51 -6.12 4.89
CA ASP A 224 -4.46 -5.01 5.06
C ASP A 224 -3.78 -3.64 4.90
N GLY A 225 -4.55 -2.56 4.74
CA GLY A 225 -4.01 -1.22 4.58
C GLY A 225 -5.05 -0.10 4.51
N LYS A 226 -4.58 1.15 4.64
CA LYS A 226 -5.41 2.36 4.58
C LYS A 226 -4.73 3.45 3.73
N PRO A 227 -5.49 4.17 2.89
CA PRO A 227 -5.00 5.40 2.30
C PRO A 227 -4.73 6.45 3.38
N ILE A 228 -3.61 7.15 3.24
CA ILE A 228 -3.17 8.25 4.13
C ILE A 228 -2.62 9.40 3.28
N GLU A 229 -2.71 10.62 3.77
CA GLU A 229 -1.98 11.77 3.24
C GLU A 229 -0.68 11.96 4.04
N LEU A 230 0.45 12.02 3.35
CA LEU A 230 1.78 12.09 3.98
C LEU A 230 2.32 13.53 3.97
N PHE A 231 2.78 13.99 5.12
CA PHE A 231 3.69 15.13 5.25
C PHE A 231 5.08 14.61 5.63
N LEU A 232 6.09 14.96 4.85
CA LEU A 232 7.49 14.58 5.11
C LEU A 232 8.33 15.84 5.28
N ASN A 233 8.90 16.03 6.47
CA ASN A 233 9.69 17.21 6.84
C ASN A 233 8.95 18.54 6.56
N GLY A 234 7.65 18.57 6.83
CA GLY A 234 6.79 19.74 6.62
C GLY A 234 6.26 19.92 5.20
N ASN A 235 6.62 19.06 4.24
CA ASN A 235 6.13 19.15 2.86
C ASN A 235 5.03 18.13 2.61
N TYR A 236 3.99 18.50 1.85
CA TYR A 236 2.97 17.56 1.43
C TYR A 236 3.51 16.63 0.34
N GLU A 237 3.41 15.32 0.57
CA GLU A 237 3.93 14.26 -0.30
C GLU A 237 2.81 13.45 -0.98
N GLY A 238 1.54 13.85 -0.88
CA GLY A 238 0.45 13.16 -1.58
C GLY A 238 -0.13 11.97 -0.82
N ILE A 239 -0.92 11.16 -1.54
CA ILE A 239 -1.60 9.97 -1.00
C ILE A 239 -0.64 8.78 -0.99
N TYR A 240 -0.62 8.03 0.09
CA TYR A 240 0.08 6.75 0.21
C TYR A 240 -0.85 5.67 0.74
N ILE A 241 -0.47 4.40 0.61
CA ILE A 241 -1.14 3.29 1.31
C ILE A 241 -0.25 2.83 2.47
N LEU A 242 -0.67 3.09 3.70
CA LEU A 242 -0.08 2.46 4.88
C LEU A 242 -0.61 1.02 4.95
N SER A 243 0.27 0.03 5.03
CA SER A 243 -0.11 -1.39 4.98
C SER A 243 0.69 -2.28 5.93
N GLU A 244 0.06 -3.39 6.32
CA GLU A 244 0.68 -4.49 7.05
C GLU A 244 1.75 -5.17 6.20
N LYS A 245 2.77 -5.77 6.83
CA LYS A 245 3.76 -6.58 6.10
C LYS A 245 3.29 -8.01 5.88
N MET A 246 3.64 -8.57 4.71
CA MET A 246 3.48 -10.00 4.45
C MET A 246 4.57 -10.79 5.17
N ASP A 247 4.21 -11.41 6.27
CA ASP A 247 5.13 -12.14 7.13
C ASP A 247 4.42 -13.28 7.90
N ARG A 248 5.19 -13.99 8.74
CA ARG A 248 4.66 -15.05 9.60
C ARG A 248 3.55 -14.55 10.53
N LYS A 249 3.65 -13.31 11.06
CA LYS A 249 2.62 -12.75 11.96
C LYS A 249 1.29 -12.55 11.22
N LEU A 250 1.31 -12.18 9.93
CA LEU A 250 0.09 -11.92 9.13
C LEU A 250 -0.74 -13.17 8.97
N LEU A 251 -0.06 -14.24 8.60
CA LEU A 251 -0.67 -15.53 8.33
C LEU A 251 -0.96 -16.27 9.64
N ASP A 252 -0.41 -15.82 10.77
CA ASP A 252 -0.47 -16.50 12.07
C ASP A 252 0.15 -17.92 12.00
N LEU A 253 1.16 -18.10 11.13
CA LEU A 253 1.86 -19.38 10.96
C LEU A 253 2.54 -19.82 12.25
N ASP A 254 2.54 -21.13 12.49
CA ASP A 254 3.20 -21.76 13.61
C ASP A 254 4.71 -21.44 13.64
N LYS A 255 5.25 -21.27 14.85
CA LYS A 255 6.65 -20.83 15.03
C LYS A 255 7.68 -21.91 14.71
N LYS A 256 7.29 -23.17 14.68
CA LYS A 256 8.17 -24.31 14.42
C LYS A 256 7.96 -24.86 13.01
N TYR A 257 6.71 -24.97 12.60
CA TYR A 257 6.35 -25.65 11.36
C TYR A 257 6.02 -24.70 10.21
N GLY A 258 5.67 -23.45 10.52
CA GLY A 258 5.39 -22.43 9.51
C GLY A 258 6.53 -22.27 8.51
N ARG A 259 6.17 -22.13 7.24
CA ARG A 259 7.07 -21.81 6.14
C ARG A 259 6.49 -20.68 5.31
N LEU A 260 7.37 -19.77 4.87
CA LEU A 260 6.99 -18.66 4.00
C LEU A 260 8.12 -18.36 3.02
N TYR A 261 7.81 -18.45 1.73
CA TYR A 261 8.76 -18.26 0.64
C TYR A 261 8.22 -17.24 -0.34
N LYS A 262 8.97 -16.18 -0.61
CA LYS A 262 8.60 -15.16 -1.60
C LYS A 262 9.12 -15.57 -2.97
N ALA A 263 8.23 -15.66 -3.95
CA ALA A 263 8.62 -15.84 -5.34
C ALA A 263 9.30 -14.56 -5.89
N SER A 264 10.46 -14.73 -6.52
CA SER A 264 11.21 -13.66 -7.17
C SER A 264 11.79 -14.11 -8.50
N SER A 265 12.01 -13.16 -9.40
CA SER A 265 12.79 -13.36 -10.62
C SER A 265 14.27 -13.01 -10.37
N GLU A 266 15.21 -13.93 -10.53
CA GLU A 266 16.64 -13.58 -10.64
C GLU A 266 17.15 -13.64 -12.08
N LYS A 267 18.18 -12.84 -12.38
CA LYS A 267 18.89 -12.83 -13.67
C LYS A 267 19.58 -14.18 -13.90
N LEU A 268 19.13 -14.89 -14.93
CA LEU A 268 19.84 -15.90 -15.72
C LEU A 268 21.22 -16.36 -15.19
N HIS A 269 21.22 -17.46 -14.45
CA HIS A 269 22.36 -18.39 -14.45
C HIS A 269 21.92 -19.73 -15.06
N ARG A 270 22.12 -19.85 -16.38
CA ARG A 270 22.16 -21.10 -17.16
C ARG A 270 20.86 -21.94 -17.20
N ASN A 271 20.06 -21.70 -18.24
CA ASN A 271 19.24 -22.67 -18.97
C ASN A 271 18.21 -23.53 -18.21
N LYS A 272 17.62 -23.05 -17.10
CA LYS A 272 16.44 -23.67 -16.50
C LYS A 272 15.46 -22.61 -16.01
N ILE A 273 14.23 -22.62 -16.51
CA ILE A 273 13.13 -21.77 -16.03
C ILE A 273 12.65 -22.37 -14.70
N TYR A 274 13.04 -21.75 -13.58
CA TYR A 274 12.43 -21.99 -12.27
C TYR A 274 12.15 -20.66 -11.61
N THR A 275 10.98 -20.52 -10.99
CA THR A 275 10.73 -19.45 -10.01
C THR A 275 11.76 -19.57 -8.90
N HIS A 276 12.51 -18.49 -8.65
CA HIS A 276 13.38 -18.42 -7.48
C HIS A 276 12.53 -18.09 -6.25
N PHE A 277 12.90 -18.65 -5.10
CA PHE A 277 12.19 -18.42 -3.86
C PHE A 277 13.16 -17.89 -2.80
N GLU A 278 12.86 -16.72 -2.26
CA GLU A 278 13.51 -16.19 -1.07
C GLU A 278 12.76 -16.67 0.17
N MET A 279 13.43 -17.37 1.08
CA MET A 279 12.81 -17.77 2.35
C MET A 279 12.65 -16.57 3.27
N LYS A 280 11.40 -16.25 3.63
CA LYS A 280 11.06 -15.24 4.62
C LYS A 280 10.81 -15.81 6.01
N TYR A 281 10.41 -17.08 6.09
CA TYR A 281 10.27 -17.80 7.36
C TYR A 281 10.53 -19.31 7.20
N PRO A 282 11.28 -19.96 8.12
CA PRO A 282 11.91 -19.42 9.34
C PRO A 282 13.12 -18.50 9.09
N LYS A 283 13.52 -17.74 10.12
CA LYS A 283 14.75 -16.92 10.09
C LYS A 283 16.01 -17.81 10.24
N GLU A 284 17.20 -17.25 9.99
CA GLU A 284 18.51 -17.88 9.70
C GLU A 284 18.87 -19.22 10.39
N ASN A 285 18.45 -19.48 11.63
CA ASN A 285 18.81 -20.69 12.37
C ASN A 285 18.07 -21.97 11.95
N LEU A 286 17.17 -21.92 10.95
CA LEU A 286 16.37 -23.07 10.49
C LEU A 286 16.22 -23.16 8.95
N GLN A 287 17.01 -22.40 8.18
CA GLN A 287 16.79 -22.24 6.74
C GLN A 287 17.08 -23.50 5.91
N ASP A 288 18.13 -24.27 6.25
CA ASP A 288 18.54 -25.43 5.44
C ASP A 288 17.40 -26.46 5.27
N LYS A 289 16.71 -26.82 6.36
CA LYS A 289 15.58 -27.76 6.34
C LYS A 289 14.35 -27.21 5.61
N GLY A 290 14.14 -25.89 5.64
CA GLY A 290 13.01 -25.29 4.94
C GLY A 290 13.20 -25.29 3.42
N PHE A 291 14.44 -25.14 2.92
CA PHE A 291 14.71 -25.22 1.49
C PHE A 291 14.66 -26.67 0.97
N GLU A 292 15.03 -27.66 1.78
CA GLU A 292 14.87 -29.08 1.42
C GLU A 292 13.42 -29.45 1.11
N GLU A 293 12.46 -29.03 1.96
CA GLU A 293 11.02 -29.31 1.77
C GLU A 293 10.46 -28.65 0.50
N LEU A 294 10.79 -27.36 0.28
CA LEU A 294 10.40 -26.65 -0.94
C LEU A 294 11.00 -27.31 -2.19
N THR A 295 12.29 -27.67 -2.15
CA THR A 295 12.99 -28.30 -3.28
C THR A 295 12.39 -29.66 -3.60
N ALA A 296 12.12 -30.48 -2.59
CA ALA A 296 11.48 -31.78 -2.76
C ALA A 296 10.07 -31.65 -3.38
N MET A 297 9.30 -30.64 -2.96
CA MET A 297 7.99 -30.35 -3.55
C MET A 297 8.11 -29.95 -5.03
N LEU A 298 8.99 -29.01 -5.37
CA LEU A 298 9.21 -28.56 -6.75
C LEU A 298 9.73 -29.70 -7.65
N ASP A 299 10.66 -30.51 -7.16
CA ASP A 299 11.17 -31.69 -7.87
C ASP A 299 10.08 -32.75 -8.07
N SER A 300 9.18 -32.91 -7.10
CA SER A 300 8.03 -33.81 -7.22
C SER A 300 7.09 -33.38 -8.35
N ILE A 301 6.71 -32.10 -8.41
CA ILE A 301 5.87 -31.54 -9.50
C ILE A 301 6.56 -31.73 -10.85
N LYS A 302 7.87 -31.48 -10.91
CA LYS A 302 8.64 -31.63 -12.14
C LYS A 302 8.68 -33.08 -12.63
N LYS A 303 8.80 -34.03 -11.70
CA LYS A 303 8.83 -35.45 -12.01
C LYS A 303 7.45 -35.99 -12.39
N ASP A 304 6.41 -35.51 -11.72
CA ASP A 304 5.02 -35.91 -11.91
C ASP A 304 4.11 -34.68 -11.76
N GLY A 305 3.74 -34.09 -12.91
CA GLY A 305 2.83 -32.94 -12.97
C GLY A 305 1.35 -33.32 -12.93
N SER A 306 1.01 -34.58 -12.63
CA SER A 306 -0.39 -35.02 -12.56
C SER A 306 -1.16 -34.30 -11.47
N PHE A 307 -2.49 -34.24 -11.65
CA PHE A 307 -3.37 -33.68 -10.63
C PHE A 307 -3.27 -34.43 -9.29
N ASP A 308 -3.14 -35.77 -9.32
CA ASP A 308 -3.03 -36.59 -8.11
C ASP A 308 -1.76 -36.27 -7.30
N ASN A 309 -0.65 -35.93 -7.95
CA ASN A 309 0.54 -35.47 -7.24
C ASN A 309 0.38 -34.03 -6.73
N PHE A 310 -0.18 -33.15 -7.56
CA PHE A 310 -0.47 -31.77 -7.18
C PHE A 310 -1.38 -31.69 -5.93
N GLU A 311 -2.45 -32.48 -5.88
CA GLU A 311 -3.38 -32.54 -4.76
C GLU A 311 -2.70 -32.97 -3.44
N LYS A 312 -1.66 -33.80 -3.50
CA LYS A 312 -0.88 -34.19 -2.31
C LYS A 312 -0.01 -33.07 -1.77
N LEU A 313 0.38 -32.12 -2.64
CA LEU A 313 1.37 -31.09 -2.33
C LEU A 313 0.73 -29.73 -1.99
N PHE A 314 -0.48 -29.46 -2.48
CA PHE A 314 -1.14 -28.17 -2.32
C PHE A 314 -2.52 -28.25 -1.68
N GLU A 315 -2.89 -27.16 -1.02
CA GLU A 315 -4.27 -26.87 -0.65
C GLU A 315 -5.04 -26.40 -1.88
N VAL A 316 -5.66 -27.36 -2.56
CA VAL A 316 -6.23 -27.16 -3.90
C VAL A 316 -7.26 -26.02 -3.92
N GLU A 317 -8.10 -25.89 -2.90
CA GLU A 317 -9.10 -24.82 -2.81
C GLU A 317 -8.43 -23.43 -2.81
N GLN A 318 -7.41 -23.23 -1.97
CA GLN A 318 -6.66 -21.97 -1.88
C GLN A 318 -5.90 -21.68 -3.17
N VAL A 319 -5.35 -22.71 -3.85
CA VAL A 319 -4.74 -22.53 -5.18
C VAL A 319 -5.77 -22.09 -6.21
N ILE A 320 -6.97 -22.67 -6.20
CA ILE A 320 -8.06 -22.28 -7.11
C ILE A 320 -8.50 -20.84 -6.84
N ASN A 321 -8.68 -20.44 -5.58
CA ASN A 321 -9.02 -19.06 -5.22
C ASN A 321 -7.95 -18.06 -5.70
N TYR A 322 -6.67 -18.37 -5.49
CA TYR A 322 -5.58 -17.54 -5.99
C TYR A 322 -5.55 -17.49 -7.51
N HIS A 323 -5.76 -18.62 -8.19
CA HIS A 323 -5.80 -18.66 -9.65
C HIS A 323 -6.98 -17.83 -10.20
N LEU A 324 -8.16 -17.90 -9.58
CA LEU A 324 -9.31 -17.06 -9.95
C LEU A 324 -9.04 -15.58 -9.72
N LEU A 325 -8.35 -15.19 -8.64
CA LEU A 325 -7.91 -13.81 -8.42
C LEU A 325 -7.04 -13.32 -9.58
N LEU A 326 -6.02 -14.09 -9.98
CA LEU A 326 -5.14 -13.72 -11.09
C LEU A 326 -5.93 -13.58 -12.39
N LEU A 327 -6.86 -14.51 -12.66
CA LEU A 327 -7.69 -14.48 -13.84
C LEU A 327 -8.61 -13.26 -13.83
N ILE A 328 -9.45 -13.03 -12.82
CA ILE A 328 -10.41 -11.92 -12.87
C ILE A 328 -9.73 -10.55 -12.92
N LEU A 329 -8.60 -10.39 -12.22
CA LEU A 329 -7.85 -9.12 -12.18
C LEU A 329 -6.86 -8.95 -13.35
N SER A 330 -6.63 -9.99 -14.14
CA SER A 330 -5.55 -10.07 -15.13
C SER A 330 -4.20 -9.63 -14.56
N ALA A 331 -3.83 -10.17 -13.40
CA ALA A 331 -2.59 -9.89 -12.67
C ALA A 331 -1.35 -10.47 -13.40
N THR A 332 -0.98 -9.88 -14.54
CA THR A 332 0.03 -10.45 -15.45
C THR A 332 1.45 -10.47 -14.87
N ASP A 333 1.76 -9.59 -13.92
CA ASP A 333 3.08 -9.53 -13.29
C ASP A 333 3.26 -10.59 -12.19
N ASN A 334 2.19 -11.32 -11.85
CA ASN A 334 2.17 -12.36 -10.80
C ASN A 334 2.32 -13.79 -11.37
N PHE A 335 2.65 -13.92 -12.66
CA PHE A 335 2.83 -15.20 -13.35
C PHE A 335 3.96 -16.07 -12.76
N GLU A 336 5.11 -15.46 -12.42
CA GLU A 336 6.30 -16.19 -11.94
C GLU A 336 6.95 -15.61 -10.67
N LYS A 337 6.49 -14.44 -10.24
CA LYS A 337 6.96 -13.66 -9.09
C LYS A 337 5.76 -13.02 -8.40
N ASN A 338 5.98 -12.18 -7.39
CA ASN A 338 4.91 -11.40 -6.75
C ASN A 338 3.82 -12.29 -6.13
N TYR A 339 4.26 -13.35 -5.47
CA TYR A 339 3.43 -14.14 -4.58
C TYR A 339 4.33 -14.82 -3.55
N PHE A 340 3.70 -15.41 -2.55
CA PHE A 340 4.36 -16.29 -1.63
C PHE A 340 3.77 -17.69 -1.72
N LEU A 341 4.63 -18.68 -1.48
CA LEU A 341 4.19 -20.00 -1.04
C LEU A 341 4.31 -20.05 0.48
N ALA A 342 3.24 -20.50 1.12
CA ALA A 342 3.19 -20.69 2.56
C ALA A 342 2.73 -22.11 2.90
N LYS A 343 3.09 -22.56 4.09
CA LYS A 343 2.67 -23.84 4.65
C LYS A 343 2.69 -23.73 6.17
N ASP A 344 1.65 -24.27 6.82
CA ASP A 344 1.58 -24.38 8.28
C ASP A 344 1.78 -25.85 8.74
N GLU A 345 1.64 -26.14 10.04
CA GLU A 345 1.78 -27.50 10.58
C GLU A 345 0.78 -28.47 9.95
N GLU A 346 -0.49 -28.05 9.90
CA GLU A 346 -1.62 -28.89 9.48
C GLU A 346 -1.92 -28.78 7.99
N SER A 347 -1.29 -27.85 7.28
CA SER A 347 -1.59 -27.55 5.87
C SER A 347 -0.57 -28.14 4.90
N LYS A 348 -0.98 -28.30 3.65
CA LYS A 348 -0.13 -28.37 2.46
C LYS A 348 0.30 -26.96 2.03
N PHE A 349 1.04 -26.86 0.93
CA PHE A 349 1.42 -25.55 0.39
C PHE A 349 0.21 -24.79 -0.16
N PHE A 350 0.17 -23.47 0.04
CA PHE A 350 -0.85 -22.58 -0.52
C PHE A 350 -0.23 -21.26 -0.97
N PHE A 351 -0.94 -20.54 -1.84
CA PHE A 351 -0.50 -19.24 -2.35
C PHE A 351 -0.99 -18.11 -1.47
N VAL A 352 -0.18 -17.06 -1.41
CA VAL A 352 -0.53 -15.80 -0.79
C VAL A 352 -0.12 -14.67 -1.75
N PRO A 353 -1.03 -13.75 -2.13
CA PRO A 353 -0.72 -12.70 -3.08
C PRO A 353 0.29 -11.71 -2.54
N TRP A 354 0.98 -11.04 -3.47
CA TRP A 354 1.86 -9.92 -3.18
C TRP A 354 1.91 -8.99 -4.39
N ASP A 355 2.09 -7.69 -4.19
CA ASP A 355 2.38 -6.74 -5.28
C ASP A 355 1.37 -6.85 -6.45
N LEU A 356 0.14 -6.41 -6.18
CA LEU A 356 -1.02 -6.52 -7.08
C LEU A 356 -1.43 -5.17 -7.69
N ASP A 357 -0.48 -4.24 -7.84
CA ASP A 357 -0.70 -2.94 -8.49
C ASP A 357 -0.90 -3.07 -10.02
N ALA A 358 -0.24 -4.05 -10.64
CA ALA A 358 -0.37 -4.41 -12.05
C ALA A 358 -1.63 -5.27 -12.36
N THR A 359 -2.80 -4.72 -12.04
CA THR A 359 -4.11 -5.37 -12.15
C THR A 359 -5.16 -4.47 -12.81
N LEU A 360 -6.36 -5.02 -13.05
CA LEU A 360 -7.54 -4.27 -13.53
C LEU A 360 -7.23 -3.47 -14.82
N GLY A 361 -6.71 -4.20 -15.81
CA GLY A 361 -6.40 -3.65 -17.13
C GLY A 361 -5.09 -2.88 -17.23
N LYS A 362 -4.22 -2.89 -16.23
CA LYS A 362 -2.89 -2.26 -16.33
C LYS A 362 -1.73 -3.22 -16.09
N ARG A 363 -0.63 -2.96 -16.78
CA ARG A 363 0.68 -3.57 -16.55
C ARG A 363 1.48 -2.79 -15.49
N PHE A 364 2.58 -3.36 -15.02
CA PHE A 364 3.53 -2.78 -14.05
C PHE A 364 4.08 -1.39 -14.41
N ASP A 365 4.00 -0.97 -15.68
CA ASP A 365 4.43 0.34 -16.17
C ASP A 365 3.25 1.29 -16.43
N GLY A 366 2.03 0.91 -16.04
CA GLY A 366 0.81 1.72 -16.18
C GLY A 366 0.13 1.62 -17.54
N VAL A 367 0.71 0.87 -18.48
CA VAL A 367 0.16 0.68 -19.83
C VAL A 367 -1.10 -0.19 -19.77
N LYS A 368 -2.15 0.24 -20.50
CA LYS A 368 -3.42 -0.47 -20.63
C LYS A 368 -3.21 -1.82 -21.34
N ILE A 369 -3.91 -2.86 -20.91
CA ILE A 369 -3.85 -4.19 -21.52
C ILE A 369 -5.23 -4.69 -21.94
N ASP A 370 -5.24 -5.52 -22.98
CA ASP A 370 -6.43 -6.22 -23.48
C ASP A 370 -7.03 -7.17 -22.42
N GLU A 371 -8.36 -7.28 -22.41
CA GLU A 371 -9.14 -8.06 -21.45
C GLU A 371 -9.08 -9.58 -21.67
N LYS A 372 -8.53 -10.07 -22.79
CA LYS A 372 -8.58 -11.49 -23.22
C LYS A 372 -7.31 -12.26 -22.93
N ARG A 373 -6.82 -12.17 -21.69
CA ARG A 373 -5.58 -12.84 -21.26
C ARG A 373 -5.84 -14.04 -20.37
N TRP A 374 -5.31 -15.20 -20.71
CA TRP A 374 -5.36 -16.36 -19.82
C TRP A 374 -4.05 -16.46 -19.04
N ILE A 375 -4.10 -16.35 -17.72
CA ILE A 375 -2.92 -16.37 -16.84
C ILE A 375 -2.74 -17.79 -16.32
N ILE A 376 -1.52 -18.33 -16.42
CA ILE A 376 -1.19 -19.69 -15.96
C ILE A 376 0.08 -19.61 -15.14
N LEU A 377 0.05 -19.97 -13.86
CA LEU A 377 1.28 -20.12 -13.09
C LEU A 377 2.06 -21.34 -13.58
N PRO A 378 3.39 -21.27 -13.80
CA PRO A 378 4.18 -22.43 -14.21
C PRO A 378 3.99 -23.64 -13.29
N ILE A 379 3.95 -23.40 -11.97
CA ILE A 379 3.84 -24.44 -10.94
C ILE A 379 2.49 -25.18 -10.95
N ILE A 380 1.41 -24.58 -11.49
CA ILE A 380 0.09 -25.23 -11.61
C ILE A 380 -0.20 -25.71 -13.04
N SER A 381 0.67 -25.41 -14.00
CA SER A 381 0.38 -25.51 -15.44
C SER A 381 0.04 -26.93 -15.91
N GLU A 382 0.71 -27.95 -15.38
CA GLU A 382 0.39 -29.36 -15.69
C GLU A 382 -0.91 -29.80 -15.03
N ALA A 383 -1.14 -29.45 -13.76
CA ALA A 383 -2.38 -29.76 -13.06
C ALA A 383 -3.61 -29.13 -13.76
N LEU A 384 -3.48 -27.90 -14.25
CA LEU A 384 -4.51 -27.18 -14.99
C LEU A 384 -4.94 -27.89 -16.30
N LYS A 385 -4.12 -28.78 -16.86
CA LYS A 385 -4.51 -29.56 -18.06
C LYS A 385 -5.54 -30.64 -17.73
N SER A 386 -5.55 -31.14 -16.49
CA SER A 386 -6.45 -32.21 -16.03
C SER A 386 -7.92 -31.77 -16.06
N ILE A 387 -8.83 -32.74 -16.23
CA ILE A 387 -10.27 -32.47 -16.13
C ILE A 387 -10.66 -32.12 -14.69
N GLN A 388 -10.05 -32.79 -13.70
CA GLN A 388 -10.31 -32.56 -12.28
C GLN A 388 -10.05 -31.10 -11.87
N TYR A 389 -8.89 -30.54 -12.25
CA TYR A 389 -8.59 -29.14 -11.93
C TYR A 389 -9.56 -28.17 -12.60
N LYS A 390 -9.89 -28.40 -13.88
CA LYS A 390 -10.81 -27.55 -14.64
C LYS A 390 -12.21 -27.57 -14.05
N ASP A 391 -12.69 -28.75 -13.61
CA ASP A 391 -13.98 -28.89 -12.96
C ASP A 391 -14.03 -28.15 -11.62
N LEU A 392 -12.96 -28.23 -10.81
CA LEU A 392 -12.84 -27.46 -9.57
C LEU A 392 -12.79 -25.95 -9.82
N LEU A 393 -12.02 -25.51 -10.81
CA LEU A 393 -11.93 -24.09 -11.19
C LEU A 393 -13.31 -23.56 -11.65
N LYS A 394 -14.00 -24.32 -12.50
CA LYS A 394 -15.33 -23.98 -13.00
C LYS A 394 -16.35 -23.94 -11.87
N LYS A 395 -16.37 -24.95 -11.00
CA LYS A 395 -17.26 -24.99 -9.84
C LYS A 395 -17.06 -23.76 -8.95
N ARG A 396 -15.80 -23.45 -8.60
CA ARG A 396 -15.50 -22.30 -7.75
C ARG A 396 -15.80 -20.96 -8.42
N TRP A 397 -15.59 -20.85 -9.74
CA TRP A 397 -16.02 -19.70 -10.51
C TRP A 397 -17.54 -19.52 -10.48
N ASP A 398 -18.31 -20.58 -10.69
CA ASP A 398 -19.77 -20.54 -10.64
C ASP A 398 -20.31 -20.14 -9.26
N GLU A 399 -19.63 -20.54 -8.18
CA GLU A 399 -19.93 -20.11 -6.81
C GLU A 399 -19.71 -18.61 -6.58
N LEU A 400 -18.66 -18.03 -7.19
CA LEU A 400 -18.18 -16.68 -6.85
C LEU A 400 -18.62 -15.59 -7.83
N LYS A 401 -18.81 -15.91 -9.12
CA LYS A 401 -19.01 -14.92 -10.20
C LYS A 401 -20.29 -14.08 -10.04
N GLY A 402 -21.30 -14.61 -9.38
CA GLY A 402 -22.55 -13.90 -9.08
C GLY A 402 -22.55 -13.16 -7.73
N ASN A 403 -21.44 -13.19 -7.00
CA ASN A 403 -21.29 -12.51 -5.70
C ASN A 403 -19.92 -11.81 -5.59
N LYS A 404 -18.97 -12.36 -4.84
CA LYS A 404 -17.67 -11.79 -4.50
C LYS A 404 -16.75 -11.57 -5.70
N LEU A 405 -16.99 -12.22 -6.84
CA LEU A 405 -16.28 -11.97 -8.11
C LEU A 405 -17.17 -11.33 -9.19
N SER A 406 -18.34 -10.81 -8.83
CA SER A 406 -19.16 -10.04 -9.77
C SER A 406 -18.50 -8.70 -10.09
N VAL A 407 -18.83 -8.15 -11.26
CA VAL A 407 -18.35 -6.81 -11.66
C VAL A 407 -18.76 -5.77 -10.64
N GLU A 408 -20.00 -5.83 -10.15
CA GLU A 408 -20.58 -4.90 -9.18
C GLU A 408 -19.83 -4.96 -7.85
N TYR A 409 -19.53 -6.16 -7.34
CA TYR A 409 -18.84 -6.31 -6.06
C TYR A 409 -17.40 -5.80 -6.10
N ILE A 410 -16.66 -6.11 -7.17
CA ILE A 410 -15.29 -5.62 -7.34
C ILE A 410 -15.27 -4.09 -7.48
N LEU A 411 -16.22 -3.52 -8.23
CA LEU A 411 -16.36 -2.07 -8.34
C LEU A 411 -16.80 -1.43 -7.02
N GLU A 412 -17.62 -2.08 -6.21
CA GLU A 412 -17.98 -1.60 -4.88
C GLU A 412 -16.76 -1.46 -3.96
N ILE A 413 -15.88 -2.47 -3.92
CA ILE A 413 -14.61 -2.38 -3.17
C ILE A 413 -13.76 -1.22 -3.69
N PHE A 414 -13.67 -1.06 -5.01
CA PHE A 414 -12.90 0.03 -5.63
C PHE A 414 -13.49 1.41 -5.28
N ASP A 415 -14.79 1.58 -5.46
CA ASP A 415 -15.52 2.84 -5.28
C ASP A 415 -15.51 3.27 -3.81
N ASN A 416 -15.47 2.33 -2.86
CA ASN A 416 -15.33 2.61 -1.42
C ASN A 416 -14.04 3.39 -1.06
N TYR A 417 -12.96 3.21 -1.83
CA TYR A 417 -11.73 3.99 -1.65
C TYR A 417 -11.70 5.20 -2.58
N TYR A 418 -12.07 5.00 -3.85
CA TYR A 418 -12.05 6.04 -4.87
C TYR A 418 -12.90 7.26 -4.45
N LEU A 419 -14.14 7.05 -3.98
CA LEU A 419 -15.01 8.14 -3.57
C LEU A 419 -14.46 8.90 -2.36
N LYS A 420 -13.87 8.21 -1.37
CA LYS A 420 -13.23 8.87 -0.22
C LYS A 420 -12.06 9.75 -0.64
N LEU A 421 -11.23 9.28 -1.55
CA LEU A 421 -10.09 10.05 -2.08
C LEU A 421 -10.56 11.21 -2.99
N LEU A 422 -11.66 11.03 -3.71
CA LEU A 422 -12.27 12.04 -4.56
C LEU A 422 -12.91 13.17 -3.75
N GLU A 423 -13.84 12.82 -2.85
CA GLU A 423 -14.62 13.76 -2.04
C GLU A 423 -13.75 14.54 -1.05
N SER A 424 -12.65 13.93 -0.56
CA SER A 424 -11.65 14.63 0.25
C SER A 424 -10.79 15.62 -0.55
N GLY A 425 -10.85 15.61 -1.89
CA GLY A 425 -9.95 16.36 -2.76
C GLY A 425 -8.50 15.85 -2.75
N ALA A 426 -8.23 14.70 -2.13
CA ALA A 426 -6.89 14.15 -1.99
C ALA A 426 -6.30 13.76 -3.35
N TYR A 427 -7.11 13.26 -4.29
CA TYR A 427 -6.65 12.99 -5.65
C TYR A 427 -6.10 14.24 -6.34
N GLN A 428 -6.86 15.35 -6.29
CA GLN A 428 -6.45 16.61 -6.88
C GLN A 428 -5.12 17.09 -6.29
N ARG A 429 -5.00 17.13 -4.95
CA ARG A 429 -3.75 17.51 -4.28
C ARG A 429 -2.58 16.59 -4.65
N ASN A 430 -2.81 15.28 -4.70
CA ASN A 430 -1.78 14.31 -5.08
C ASN A 430 -1.25 14.58 -6.49
N TYR A 431 -2.12 14.76 -7.49
CA TYR A 431 -1.70 14.96 -8.88
C TYR A 431 -1.21 16.38 -9.18
N GLN A 432 -1.57 17.37 -8.37
CA GLN A 432 -0.92 18.68 -8.37
C GLN A 432 0.55 18.61 -7.89
N LYS A 433 0.84 17.76 -6.90
CA LYS A 433 2.22 17.51 -6.42
C LYS A 433 3.00 16.60 -7.37
N TRP A 434 2.42 15.46 -7.74
CA TRP A 434 3.05 14.41 -8.51
C TRP A 434 2.43 14.34 -9.90
N LYS A 435 2.83 15.28 -10.76
CA LYS A 435 2.61 15.11 -12.19
C LYS A 435 3.37 13.87 -12.63
N ILE A 436 2.66 12.88 -13.19
CA ILE A 436 3.32 11.70 -13.76
C ILE A 436 3.99 12.16 -15.06
N GLU A 437 5.21 12.65 -14.92
CA GLU A 437 6.08 12.96 -16.05
C GLU A 437 6.73 11.67 -16.53
N GLN A 438 6.84 11.54 -17.86
CA GLN A 438 7.30 10.34 -18.55
C GLN A 438 8.50 9.69 -17.87
N ARG A 439 8.44 8.39 -17.61
CA ARG A 439 9.63 7.56 -17.71
C ARG A 439 9.65 7.03 -19.13
N GLY A 440 10.59 7.54 -19.95
CA GLY A 440 11.00 6.81 -21.15
C GLY A 440 11.27 5.38 -20.72
N SER A 441 10.61 4.44 -21.38
CA SER A 441 10.86 3.02 -21.17
C SER A 441 12.37 2.79 -21.27
N PHE A 442 12.89 1.86 -20.46
CA PHE A 442 14.10 1.19 -20.87
C PHE A 442 13.75 0.48 -22.20
N ASP A 443 14.09 1.15 -23.30
CA ASP A 443 14.30 0.58 -24.63
C ASP A 443 13.11 -0.16 -25.28
N TYR A 444 11.87 0.33 -25.13
CA TYR A 444 10.77 -0.11 -25.99
C TYR A 444 9.91 1.08 -26.45
N ASP A 445 10.08 1.38 -27.74
CA ASP A 445 9.36 2.35 -28.54
C ASP A 445 7.85 1.97 -28.60
N PHE A 446 7.05 2.58 -27.72
CA PHE A 446 5.59 2.50 -27.75
C PHE A 446 5.00 3.90 -27.65
N ASP A 447 4.00 4.19 -28.48
CA ASP A 447 3.36 5.50 -28.65
C ASP A 447 2.92 6.11 -27.30
N ALA A 448 3.61 7.19 -26.93
CA ALA A 448 3.60 7.85 -25.62
C ALA A 448 2.37 8.74 -25.35
N LYS A 449 1.19 8.42 -25.87
CA LYS A 449 -0.02 9.27 -25.69
C LYS A 449 -0.90 8.91 -24.50
N ASP A 450 -0.77 7.72 -23.90
CA ASP A 450 -1.69 7.24 -22.84
C ASP A 450 -1.20 7.48 -21.38
N ILE A 451 -0.03 8.12 -21.18
CA ILE A 451 0.72 8.05 -19.91
C ILE A 451 0.87 9.40 -19.20
N TYR A 452 0.27 10.48 -19.70
CA TYR A 452 0.17 11.71 -18.90
C TYR A 452 -0.91 11.54 -17.83
N ALA A 453 -0.64 12.01 -16.61
CA ALA A 453 -1.65 12.19 -15.57
C ALA A 453 -1.93 13.69 -15.42
N ASP A 454 -3.09 14.11 -15.90
CA ASP A 454 -3.73 15.39 -15.59
C ASP A 454 -4.82 15.21 -14.51
N GLU A 455 -5.52 16.30 -14.15
CA GLU A 455 -6.55 16.30 -13.11
C GLU A 455 -7.79 15.43 -13.47
N ASP A 456 -7.99 15.00 -14.72
CA ASP A 456 -9.14 14.18 -15.14
C ASP A 456 -8.82 12.67 -15.14
N ASN A 457 -7.54 12.30 -15.01
CA ASN A 457 -7.07 10.93 -15.24
C ASN A 457 -7.58 9.88 -14.24
N TYR A 458 -7.87 10.22 -12.99
CA TYR A 458 -8.41 9.24 -12.03
C TYR A 458 -9.90 8.96 -12.28
N ILE A 459 -10.65 9.92 -12.84
CA ILE A 459 -12.02 9.72 -13.31
C ILE A 459 -12.01 8.80 -14.53
N GLU A 460 -11.15 9.11 -15.52
CA GLU A 460 -10.98 8.27 -16.70
C GLU A 460 -10.52 6.84 -16.34
N ASP A 461 -9.65 6.70 -15.33
CA ASP A 461 -9.17 5.38 -14.90
C ASP A 461 -10.26 4.55 -14.24
N ARG A 462 -11.15 5.17 -13.44
CA ARG A 462 -12.34 4.50 -12.90
C ARG A 462 -13.22 4.01 -14.07
N GLU A 463 -13.58 4.88 -15.00
CA GLU A 463 -14.41 4.49 -16.14
C GLU A 463 -13.78 3.37 -16.98
N TYR A 464 -12.47 3.45 -17.18
CA TYR A 464 -11.68 2.43 -17.85
C TYR A 464 -11.78 1.09 -17.13
N ILE A 465 -11.55 1.04 -15.81
CA ILE A 465 -11.63 -0.18 -15.01
C ILE A 465 -13.00 -0.83 -15.15
N GLN A 466 -14.10 -0.06 -15.08
CA GLN A 466 -15.44 -0.63 -15.25
C GLN A 466 -15.64 -1.25 -16.62
N LYS A 467 -15.33 -0.52 -17.70
CA LYS A 467 -15.51 -1.03 -19.07
C LYS A 467 -14.64 -2.28 -19.29
N TRP A 468 -13.39 -2.23 -18.84
CA TRP A 468 -12.44 -3.34 -18.95
C TRP A 468 -12.92 -4.55 -18.16
N LEU A 469 -13.36 -4.36 -16.91
CA LEU A 469 -13.80 -5.46 -16.03
C LEU A 469 -15.07 -6.13 -16.56
N GLN A 470 -16.01 -5.36 -17.12
CA GLN A 470 -17.21 -5.91 -17.78
C GLN A 470 -16.84 -6.84 -18.94
N GLN A 471 -15.94 -6.39 -19.82
CA GLN A 471 -15.50 -7.20 -20.96
C GLN A 471 -14.68 -8.42 -20.50
N ARG A 472 -13.80 -8.23 -19.51
CA ARG A 472 -13.02 -9.29 -18.87
C ARG A 472 -13.90 -10.37 -18.29
N TYR A 473 -14.93 -9.98 -17.54
CA TYR A 473 -15.85 -10.90 -16.88
C TYR A 473 -16.58 -11.77 -17.92
N ILE A 474 -17.12 -11.17 -18.98
CA ILE A 474 -17.81 -11.91 -20.06
C ILE A 474 -16.86 -12.88 -20.74
N TRP A 475 -15.66 -12.42 -21.10
CA TRP A 475 -14.66 -13.28 -21.74
C TRP A 475 -14.23 -14.44 -20.84
N LEU A 476 -13.99 -14.16 -19.55
CA LEU A 476 -13.53 -15.16 -18.59
C LEU A 476 -14.59 -16.21 -18.32
N ASP A 477 -15.87 -15.82 -18.18
CA ASP A 477 -16.98 -16.75 -17.97
C ASP A 477 -17.11 -17.74 -19.13
N ASN A 478 -17.04 -17.24 -20.37
CA ASN A 478 -17.05 -18.10 -21.57
C ASN A 478 -15.84 -19.04 -21.59
N LYS A 479 -14.64 -18.52 -21.29
CA LYS A 479 -13.42 -19.33 -21.29
C LYS A 479 -13.39 -20.42 -20.23
N ILE A 480 -13.84 -20.14 -19.02
CA ILE A 480 -13.92 -21.14 -17.94
C ILE A 480 -14.98 -22.21 -18.27
N LYS A 481 -16.08 -21.83 -18.91
CA LYS A 481 -17.13 -22.78 -19.34
C LYS A 481 -16.72 -23.67 -20.51
N GLY A 482 -15.70 -23.26 -21.29
CA GLY A 482 -15.23 -23.96 -22.48
C GLY A 482 -15.93 -23.52 -23.77
N GLU A 483 -16.49 -22.32 -23.80
CA GLU A 483 -17.16 -21.69 -24.94
C GLU A 483 -16.21 -20.86 -25.84
#